data_AF-A0A916TJL8-F1
#
_entry.id   AF-A0A916TJL8-F1
#
_cell.length_a   1.000
_cell.length_b   1.000
_cell.length_c   1.000
_cell.angle_alpha   90.00
_cell.angle_beta   90.00
_cell.angle_gamma   90.00
#
_symmetry.space_group_name_H-M   'P 1'
#
loop_
_entity.id
_entity.type
_entity.pdbx_description
1 polymer ?
#
loop_
_entity_poly.entity_id
_entity_poly.type
_entity_poly.pdbx_seq_one_letter_code
_entity_poly.pdbx_strand_id
1 'polypeptide(L)'
;MTSALPVADTWFRVEQVTDQIARIDEPHVDELLRANIWHLRGLDHDLVVDAGLGVASLRDHVPALLEHNPILVISSAPCSDSTGRRCPSC
;
A
#
# COMPACT_ATOMS: atom_id res chain seq x y z
N MET A 1 -24.22 -25.02 -3.09
CA MET A 1 -24.49 -23.56 -3.05
C MET A 1 -23.21 -22.90 -2.57
N THR A 2 -22.45 -22.27 -3.46
CA THR A 2 -21.22 -21.58 -3.10
C THR A 2 -21.62 -20.20 -2.56
N SER A 3 -21.64 -20.04 -1.24
CA SER A 3 -21.87 -18.73 -0.64
C SER A 3 -20.68 -17.85 -0.99
N ALA A 4 -20.92 -16.76 -1.71
CA ALA A 4 -19.89 -15.76 -1.96
C ALA A 4 -19.51 -15.10 -0.63
N LEU A 5 -18.22 -14.99 -0.37
CA LEU A 5 -17.73 -14.18 0.75
C LEU A 5 -17.93 -12.69 0.41
N PRO A 6 -18.24 -11.84 1.40
CA PRO A 6 -18.38 -10.41 1.16
C PRO A 6 -17.03 -9.81 0.69
N VAL A 7 -17.09 -8.97 -0.34
CA VAL A 7 -15.95 -8.17 -0.83
C VAL A 7 -15.99 -6.83 -0.10
N ALA A 8 -14.85 -6.37 0.41
CA ALA A 8 -14.77 -5.08 1.07
C ALA A 8 -14.98 -3.93 0.06
N ASP A 9 -15.71 -2.90 0.47
CA ASP A 9 -15.88 -1.67 -0.33
C ASP A 9 -14.67 -0.71 -0.18
N THR A 10 -13.95 -0.80 0.94
CA THR A 10 -12.77 0.03 1.23
C THR A 10 -11.54 -0.83 1.47
N TRP A 11 -10.58 -0.76 0.55
CA TRP A 11 -9.37 -1.59 0.56
C TRP A 11 -8.13 -0.93 1.17
N PHE A 12 -8.11 0.40 1.21
CA PHE A 12 -6.97 1.17 1.72
C PHE A 12 -7.42 2.12 2.83
N ARG A 13 -6.55 2.28 3.82
CA ARG A 13 -6.64 3.32 4.84
C ARG A 13 -5.54 4.34 4.59
N VAL A 14 -5.89 5.63 4.63
CA VAL A 14 -4.95 6.74 4.52
C VAL A 14 -4.81 7.40 5.89
N GLU A 15 -3.58 7.50 6.37
CA GLU A 15 -3.20 8.21 7.58
C GLU A 15 -2.32 9.39 7.21
N GLN A 16 -2.78 10.61 7.51
CA GLN A 16 -1.97 11.81 7.30
C GLN A 16 -0.96 11.96 8.45
N VAL A 17 0.32 11.97 8.11
CA VAL A 17 1.43 12.12 9.07
C VAL A 17 1.83 13.58 9.19
N THR A 18 1.92 14.27 8.05
CA THR A 18 2.13 15.73 7.98
C THR A 18 1.31 16.28 6.82
N ASP A 19 1.33 17.60 6.63
CA ASP A 19 0.71 18.21 5.45
C ASP A 19 1.29 17.65 4.14
N GLN A 20 2.53 17.14 4.10
CA GLN A 20 3.16 16.68 2.86
C GLN A 20 3.34 15.17 2.80
N ILE A 21 3.04 14.43 3.88
CA ILE A 21 3.33 13.00 3.99
C ILE A 21 2.10 12.25 4.45
N ALA A 22 1.67 11.29 3.65
CA ALA A 22 0.63 10.33 3.98
C ALA A 22 1.20 8.91 4.00
N ARG A 23 0.71 8.10 4.94
CA ARG A 23 0.89 6.65 4.96
C ARG A 23 -0.39 5.98 4.51
N ILE A 24 -0.26 4.97 3.67
CA ILE A 24 -1.37 4.20 3.13
C ILE A 24 -1.12 2.73 3.44
N ASP A 25 -2.13 2.06 3.98
CA ASP A 25 -2.04 0.65 4.37
C ASP A 25 -3.31 -0.12 4.04
N GLU A 26 -3.20 -1.45 3.93
CA GLU A 26 -4.30 -2.37 3.61
C GLU A 26 -4.87 -2.97 4.91
N PRO A 27 -5.93 -2.41 5.51
CA PRO A 27 -6.38 -2.79 6.86
C PRO A 27 -6.88 -4.24 6.96
N HIS A 28 -7.28 -4.85 5.84
CA HIS A 28 -7.77 -6.22 5.77
C HIS A 28 -6.64 -7.24 5.54
N VAL A 29 -5.41 -6.78 5.35
CA VAL A 29 -4.22 -7.63 5.20
C VAL A 29 -3.58 -7.82 6.57
N ASP A 30 -3.14 -9.06 6.82
CA ASP A 30 -2.39 -9.42 8.03
C ASP A 30 -1.17 -8.51 8.20
N GLU A 31 -0.91 -8.08 9.44
CA GLU A 31 0.16 -7.12 9.75
C GLU A 31 1.55 -7.58 9.27
N LEU A 32 1.78 -8.90 9.17
CA LEU A 32 3.04 -9.46 8.68
C LEU A 32 3.27 -9.19 7.18
N LEU A 33 2.18 -9.10 6.40
CA LEU A 33 2.22 -8.98 4.94
C LEU A 33 1.85 -7.59 4.45
N ARG A 34 1.35 -6.73 5.33
CA ARG A 34 0.85 -5.41 4.96
C ARG A 34 1.96 -4.54 4.38
N ALA A 35 1.71 -4.02 3.19
CA ALA A 35 2.59 -3.03 2.58
C ALA A 35 2.54 -1.70 3.35
N ASN A 36 3.67 -0.98 3.35
CA ASN A 36 3.74 0.38 3.86
C ASN A 36 3.88 1.32 2.67
N ILE A 37 2.74 1.69 2.08
CA ILE A 37 2.74 2.64 0.97
C ILE A 37 2.91 4.05 1.56
N TRP A 38 3.87 4.80 1.03
CA TRP A 38 4.11 6.18 1.44
C TRP A 38 3.92 7.13 0.28
N HIS A 39 3.20 8.21 0.52
CA HIS A 39 3.02 9.30 -0.43
C HIS A 39 3.64 10.57 0.13
N LEU A 40 4.56 11.13 -0.63
CA LEU A 40 5.24 12.36 -0.31
C LEU A 40 4.93 13.38 -1.40
N ARG A 41 4.30 14.49 -1.02
CA ARG A 41 3.99 15.59 -1.93
C ARG A 41 5.23 16.44 -2.17
N GLY A 42 5.68 16.48 -3.43
CA GLY A 42 6.81 17.32 -3.84
C GLY A 42 6.34 18.60 -4.51
N LEU A 43 7.30 19.46 -4.85
CA LEU A 43 7.02 20.71 -5.57
C LEU A 43 6.68 20.44 -7.05
N ASP A 44 7.50 19.62 -7.71
CA ASP A 44 7.36 19.30 -9.13
C ASP A 44 6.77 17.90 -9.35
N HIS A 45 7.10 16.96 -8.46
CA HIS A 45 6.69 15.56 -8.56
C HIS A 45 6.39 15.00 -7.18
N ASP A 46 5.35 14.16 -7.13
CA ASP A 46 5.08 13.36 -5.94
C ASP A 46 5.97 12.12 -5.94
N LEU A 47 6.35 11.66 -4.76
CA LEU A 47 7.06 10.40 -4.57
C LEU A 47 6.10 9.41 -3.91
N VAL A 48 5.89 8.27 -4.57
CA VAL A 48 5.17 7.14 -4.00
C VAL A 48 6.16 6.01 -3.77
N VAL A 49 6.25 5.52 -2.55
CA VAL A 49 7.07 4.37 -2.17
C VAL A 49 6.14 3.18 -1.93
N ASP A 50 6.43 2.05 -2.57
CA ASP A 50 5.60 0.84 -2.57
C ASP A 50 4.29 1.00 -3.38
N ALA A 51 3.71 -0.11 -3.83
CA ALA A 51 2.46 -0.17 -4.58
C ALA A 51 1.40 -1.05 -3.91
N GLY A 52 1.68 -1.60 -2.72
CA GLY A 52 0.76 -2.51 -2.06
C GLY A 52 0.92 -3.95 -2.52
N LEU A 53 0.08 -4.84 -2.00
CA LEU A 53 0.03 -6.24 -2.45
C LEU A 53 -0.74 -6.42 -3.77
N GLY A 54 -1.30 -5.34 -4.32
CA GLY A 54 -2.11 -5.38 -5.54
C GLY A 54 -3.52 -5.95 -5.32
N VAL A 55 -4.03 -5.93 -4.09
CA VAL A 55 -5.40 -6.43 -3.76
C VAL A 55 -6.51 -5.57 -4.39
N ALA A 56 -6.23 -4.30 -4.65
CA ALA A 56 -7.12 -3.35 -5.31
C ALA A 56 -6.31 -2.25 -6.01
N SER A 57 -6.94 -1.53 -6.94
CA SER A 57 -6.33 -0.41 -7.65
C SER A 57 -6.16 0.80 -6.73
N LEU A 58 -4.91 1.18 -6.44
CA LEU A 58 -4.59 2.41 -5.70
C LEU A 58 -5.13 3.66 -6.39
N ARG A 59 -5.14 3.68 -7.73
CA ARG A 59 -5.68 4.79 -8.53
C ARG A 59 -7.15 5.03 -8.25
N ASP A 60 -7.93 3.95 -8.15
CA ASP A 60 -9.38 4.05 -8.01
C ASP A 60 -9.80 4.35 -6.58
N HIS A 61 -9.01 3.88 -5.60
CA HIS A 61 -9.34 3.99 -4.17
C HIS A 61 -8.67 5.17 -3.48
N VAL A 62 -7.55 5.67 -4.00
CA VAL A 62 -6.81 6.82 -3.46
C VAL A 62 -6.44 7.78 -4.59
N PRO A 63 -7.44 8.44 -5.23
CA PRO A 63 -7.19 9.30 -6.39
C PRO A 63 -6.26 10.47 -6.11
N ALA A 64 -6.19 10.94 -4.86
CA ALA A 64 -5.28 12.00 -4.42
C ALA A 64 -3.79 11.68 -4.68
N LEU A 65 -3.42 10.40 -4.79
CA LEU A 65 -2.06 9.97 -5.14
C LEU A 65 -1.61 10.40 -6.55
N LEU A 66 -2.56 10.75 -7.41
CA LEU A 66 -2.34 10.95 -8.83
C LEU A 66 -2.74 12.35 -9.30
N GLU A 67 -3.05 13.25 -8.36
CA GLU A 67 -3.33 14.66 -8.66
C GLU A 67 -2.10 15.36 -9.24
N HIS A 68 -0.90 14.91 -8.86
CA HIS A 68 0.39 15.36 -9.39
C HIS A 68 1.09 14.23 -10.14
N ASN A 69 2.08 14.55 -10.99
CA ASN A 69 2.84 13.54 -11.73
C ASN A 69 3.76 12.74 -10.77
N PRO A 70 3.41 11.48 -10.40
CA PRO A 70 4.13 10.77 -9.36
C PRO A 70 5.29 9.98 -9.95
N ILE A 71 6.42 10.03 -9.27
CA ILE A 71 7.53 9.10 -9.44
C ILE A 71 7.29 7.94 -8.49
N LEU A 72 7.06 6.75 -9.06
CA LEU A 72 6.86 5.53 -8.28
C LEU A 72 8.19 4.84 -8.02
N VAL A 73 8.52 4.66 -6.75
CA VAL A 73 9.62 3.82 -6.28
C VAL A 73 9.03 2.50 -5.78
N ILE A 74 9.36 1.41 -6.48
CA ILE A 74 8.94 0.06 -6.10
C ILE A 74 10.03 -0.53 -5.21
N SER A 75 9.71 -0.76 -3.93
CA SER A 75 10.53 -1.54 -3.01
C SER A 75 9.79 -2.84 -2.67
N SER A 76 10.44 -3.99 -2.83
CA SER A 76 9.86 -5.30 -2.51
C SER A 76 10.33 -5.82 -1.14
N ALA A 77 9.42 -6.27 -0.27
CA ALA A 77 9.59 -7.37 0.71
C ALA A 77 8.28 -7.57 1.53
N PRO A 78 7.78 -8.80 1.77
CA PRO A 78 8.55 -9.82 2.48
C PRO A 78 8.66 -11.19 1.77
N CYS A 79 9.86 -11.77 1.85
CA CYS A 79 10.08 -13.19 1.61
C CYS A 79 9.53 -13.99 2.80
N SER A 80 8.46 -14.76 2.56
CA SER A 80 7.92 -15.70 3.54
C SER A 80 8.51 -17.08 3.27
N ASP A 81 9.32 -17.58 4.20
CA ASP A 81 9.56 -19.01 4.33
C ASP A 81 8.23 -19.66 4.75
N SER A 82 7.89 -20.82 4.18
CA SER A 82 6.76 -21.69 4.57
C SER A 82 6.61 -21.99 6.08
N THR A 83 7.59 -21.63 6.91
CA THR A 83 7.61 -21.77 8.38
C THR A 83 7.24 -20.48 9.14
N GLY A 84 6.92 -19.37 8.47
CA GLY A 84 6.41 -18.15 9.11
C GLY A 84 7.44 -17.34 9.90
N ARG A 85 8.75 -17.52 9.65
CA ARG A 85 9.83 -16.71 10.26
C ARG A 85 10.40 -15.70 9.27
N ARG A 86 10.88 -14.55 9.77
CA ARG A 86 11.64 -13.58 8.97
C ARG A 86 12.90 -14.24 8.40
N CYS A 87 13.10 -14.08 7.09
CA CYS A 87 14.33 -14.50 6.42
C CYS A 87 15.50 -13.62 6.91
N PRO A 88 16.59 -14.18 7.46
CA PRO A 88 17.68 -13.40 8.06
C PRO A 88 18.60 -12.70 7.03
N SER A 89 18.34 -12.85 5.74
CA SER A 89 19.16 -12.31 4.64
C SER A 89 18.41 -11.37 3.69
N CYS A 90 17.26 -10.84 4.11
CA CYS A 90 16.57 -9.73 3.44
C CYS A 90 16.62 -8.48 4.33
#